data_AF-A0A835VID3-F1
#
_entry.id   AF-A0A835VID3-F1
#
_cell.length_a   1.000
_cell.length_b   1.000
_cell.length_c   1.000
_cell.angle_alpha   90.00
_cell.angle_beta   90.00
_cell.angle_gamma   90.00
#
_symmetry.space_group_name_H-M   'P 1'
#
loop_
_entity.id
_entity.type
_entity.pdbx_description
1 polymer ?
#
loop_
_entity_poly.entity_id
_entity_poly.type
_entity_poly.pdbx_seq_one_letter_code
_entity_poly.pdbx_strand_id
1 'polypeptide(L)'
;MTITIERRQIDFQRDGKEFPVDPKELVFDGGFTVPETNAFGQSFRDYDAESERKKAVEEFYRMNHIHQSYDFVKRMREEYGKLDRVEMSIWQCIELLNEFVDESDPDLDEPQIEHLLQTAEAIRKDYPNEDWLHLTGLIHDLGKFFSILALDNFLNGLL
;
A
#
# COMPACT_ATOMS: atom_id res chain seq x y z
N MET A 1 11.05 33.57 24.19
CA MET A 1 10.03 34.41 23.54
C MET A 1 8.95 33.46 23.06
N THR A 2 7.86 33.34 23.82
CA THR A 2 6.79 32.36 23.60
C THR A 2 5.72 33.03 22.76
N ILE A 3 5.41 32.48 21.58
CA ILE A 3 4.35 33.01 20.72
C ILE A 3 3.07 32.24 21.05
N THR A 4 2.12 32.93 21.67
CA THR A 4 0.76 32.43 21.90
C THR A 4 -0.02 32.58 20.59
N ILE A 5 -0.55 31.48 20.05
CA ILE A 5 -1.42 31.52 18.87
C ILE A 5 -2.87 31.59 19.36
N GLU A 6 -3.52 32.75 19.15
CA GLU A 6 -4.95 32.90 19.41
C GLU A 6 -5.77 32.11 18.38
N ARG A 7 -6.62 31.21 18.86
CA ARG A 7 -7.51 30.40 18.04
C ARG A 7 -8.73 31.24 17.66
N ARG A 8 -8.76 31.74 16.44
CA ARG A 8 -9.92 32.47 15.89
C ARG A 8 -11.07 31.48 15.69
N GLN A 9 -12.14 31.60 16.47
CA GLN A 9 -13.41 30.91 16.17
C GLN A 9 -14.02 31.56 14.92
N ILE A 10 -14.22 30.76 13.88
CA ILE A 10 -14.92 31.16 12.66
C ILE A 10 -16.33 30.60 12.77
N ASP A 11 -17.29 31.48 13.05
CA ASP A 11 -18.71 31.14 13.00
C ASP A 11 -19.14 31.05 11.52
N PHE A 12 -19.49 29.85 11.07
CA PHE A 12 -20.08 29.65 9.76
C PHE A 12 -21.58 30.00 9.80
N GLN A 13 -21.92 31.23 9.41
CA GLN A 13 -23.27 31.51 8.92
C GLN A 13 -23.38 31.03 7.46
N ARG A 14 -24.19 29.98 7.24
CA ARG A 14 -24.53 29.47 5.92
C ARG A 14 -25.59 30.39 5.30
N ASP A 15 -25.15 31.39 4.54
CA ASP A 15 -26.03 32.04 3.55
C ASP A 15 -26.12 31.13 2.34
N GLY A 16 -27.31 30.56 2.11
CA GLY A 16 -27.61 29.63 1.02
C GLY A 16 -27.60 30.30 -0.36
N LYS A 17 -26.41 30.57 -0.89
CA LYS A 17 -26.23 30.89 -2.31
C LYS A 17 -25.65 29.67 -3.02
N GLU A 18 -26.45 29.06 -3.88
CA GLU A 18 -25.99 28.07 -4.85
C GLU A 18 -24.99 28.74 -5.79
N PHE A 19 -23.74 28.28 -5.75
CA PHE A 19 -22.73 28.65 -6.74
C PHE A 19 -22.84 27.69 -7.92
N PRO A 20 -22.71 28.17 -9.17
CA PRO A 20 -22.73 27.29 -10.34
C PRO A 20 -21.55 26.30 -10.26
N VAL A 21 -21.86 25.01 -10.25
CA VAL A 21 -20.88 23.92 -10.23
C VAL A 21 -20.15 23.89 -11.57
N ASP A 22 -18.81 23.90 -11.54
CA ASP A 22 -17.98 23.76 -12.74
C ASP A 22 -18.16 22.34 -13.30
N PRO A 23 -18.53 22.16 -14.58
CA PRO A 23 -18.66 20.82 -15.18
C PRO A 23 -17.37 19.99 -15.20
N LYS A 24 -16.21 20.56 -14.82
CA LYS A 24 -14.95 19.83 -14.61
C LYS A 24 -14.64 19.53 -13.14
N GLU A 25 -15.49 19.95 -12.22
CA GLU A 25 -15.36 19.61 -10.81
C GLU A 25 -15.66 18.12 -10.65
N LEU A 26 -14.70 17.36 -10.12
CA LEU A 26 -14.89 15.95 -9.77
C LEU A 26 -15.96 15.89 -8.67
N VAL A 27 -17.20 15.64 -9.07
CA VAL A 27 -18.30 15.40 -8.15
C VAL A 27 -18.07 14.02 -7.53
N PHE A 28 -17.84 13.98 -6.23
CA PHE A 28 -17.82 12.74 -5.47
C PHE A 28 -19.25 12.18 -5.46
N ASP A 29 -19.57 11.27 -6.38
CA ASP A 29 -20.94 10.76 -6.60
C ASP A 29 -21.44 9.82 -5.50
N GLY A 30 -20.64 9.58 -4.46
CA GLY A 30 -20.98 8.69 -3.36
C GLY A 30 -20.96 7.20 -3.73
N GLY A 31 -20.39 6.82 -4.88
CA GLY A 31 -20.38 5.45 -5.40
C GLY A 31 -19.41 4.48 -4.74
N PHE A 32 -18.51 4.94 -3.85
CA PHE A 32 -17.57 4.08 -3.15
C PHE A 32 -17.97 3.89 -1.69
N THR A 33 -18.80 2.88 -1.43
CA THR A 33 -19.12 2.44 -0.06
C THR A 33 -18.08 1.43 0.39
N VAL A 34 -17.20 1.85 1.30
CA VAL A 34 -16.26 0.94 1.96
C VAL A 34 -17.04 0.11 2.98
N PRO A 35 -17.03 -1.24 2.89
CA PRO A 35 -17.63 -2.07 3.93
C PRO A 35 -16.87 -1.88 5.24
N GLU A 36 -17.58 -1.88 6.38
CA GLU A 36 -16.94 -1.72 7.70
C GLU A 36 -16.06 -2.92 8.06
N THR A 37 -16.34 -4.08 7.48
CA THR A 37 -15.64 -5.34 7.75
C THR A 37 -15.34 -6.11 6.47
N ASN A 38 -14.33 -6.98 6.52
CA ASN A 38 -13.98 -7.89 5.45
C ASN A 38 -15.02 -9.03 5.32
N ALA A 39 -14.83 -9.92 4.34
CA ALA A 39 -15.71 -11.07 4.11
C ALA A 39 -15.82 -12.04 5.32
N PHE A 40 -14.92 -11.92 6.29
CA PHE A 40 -14.87 -12.72 7.52
C PHE A 40 -15.41 -11.96 8.76
N GLY A 41 -15.89 -10.73 8.59
CA GLY A 41 -16.44 -9.91 9.67
C GLY A 41 -15.39 -9.22 10.54
N GLN A 42 -14.13 -9.15 10.10
CA GLN A 42 -13.05 -8.46 10.81
C GLN A 42 -12.95 -7.00 10.32
N SER A 43 -12.55 -6.10 11.23
CA SER A 43 -12.16 -4.73 10.90
C SER A 43 -10.89 -4.73 10.03
N PHE A 44 -10.81 -3.77 9.11
CA PHE A 44 -9.60 -3.56 8.31
C PHE A 44 -8.54 -2.82 9.11
N ARG A 45 -7.27 -3.22 8.97
CA ARG A 45 -6.08 -2.58 9.54
C ARG A 45 -6.15 -2.39 11.05
N ASP A 46 -6.62 -3.41 11.76
CA ASP A 46 -6.67 -3.39 13.23
C ASP A 46 -5.33 -3.84 13.83
N TYR A 47 -4.50 -2.87 14.21
CA TYR A 47 -3.20 -3.12 14.84
C TYR A 47 -3.29 -3.44 16.33
N ASP A 48 -4.43 -3.15 16.97
CA ASP A 48 -4.63 -3.40 18.40
C ASP A 48 -5.22 -4.79 18.65
N ALA A 49 -5.92 -5.36 17.65
CA ALA A 49 -6.48 -6.71 17.70
C ALA A 49 -5.45 -7.77 18.12
N GLU A 50 -5.80 -8.56 19.13
CA GLU A 50 -4.97 -9.68 19.55
C GLU A 50 -5.04 -10.81 18.51
N SER A 51 -3.98 -10.92 17.71
CA SER A 51 -3.80 -11.93 16.66
C SER A 51 -2.37 -12.49 16.68
N GLU A 52 -2.17 -13.66 16.06
CA GLU A 52 -0.83 -14.23 15.89
C GLU A 52 0.07 -13.33 14.99
N ARG A 53 -0.52 -12.60 14.03
CA ARG A 53 0.20 -11.66 13.15
C ARG A 53 0.66 -10.40 13.88
N LYS A 54 -0.03 -9.94 14.92
CA LYS A 54 0.27 -8.67 15.62
C LYS A 54 1.75 -8.54 15.98
N LYS A 55 2.34 -9.59 16.55
CA LYS A 55 3.77 -9.59 16.94
C LYS A 55 4.71 -9.45 15.74
N ALA A 56 4.40 -10.12 14.63
CA ALA A 56 5.22 -10.04 13.41
C ALA A 56 5.13 -8.63 12.81
N VAL A 57 3.93 -8.07 12.72
CA VAL A 57 3.68 -6.71 12.23
C VAL A 57 4.38 -5.67 13.11
N GLU A 58 4.22 -5.74 14.43
CA GLU A 58 4.88 -4.84 15.38
C GLU A 58 6.41 -4.89 15.25
N GLU A 59 6.98 -6.09 15.16
CA GLU A 59 8.43 -6.27 15.00
C GLU A 59 8.91 -5.76 13.64
N PHE A 60 8.16 -6.02 12.56
CA PHE A 60 8.46 -5.51 11.23
C PHE A 60 8.54 -3.97 11.23
N TYR A 61 7.53 -3.30 11.79
CA TYR A 61 7.52 -1.84 11.88
C TYR A 61 8.60 -1.32 12.83
N ARG A 62 8.84 -1.99 13.98
CA ARG A 62 9.91 -1.61 14.90
C ARG A 62 11.28 -1.64 14.22
N MET A 63 11.58 -2.70 13.46
CA MET A 63 12.82 -2.82 12.71
C MET A 63 12.94 -1.75 11.62
N ASN A 64 11.87 -1.52 10.86
CA ASN A 64 11.87 -0.46 9.85
C ASN A 64 12.10 0.92 10.49
N HIS A 65 11.41 1.25 11.59
CA HIS A 65 11.58 2.54 12.27
C HIS A 65 13.01 2.77 12.81
N ILE A 66 13.69 1.71 13.24
CA ILE A 66 15.06 1.80 13.76
C ILE A 66 16.09 1.93 12.62
N HIS A 67 15.87 1.23 11.49
CA HIS A 67 16.91 1.04 10.47
C HIS A 67 16.72 1.86 9.18
N GLN A 68 15.52 2.38 8.90
CA GLN A 68 15.22 3.22 7.74
C GLN A 68 15.78 4.64 7.91
N SER A 69 17.10 4.77 7.78
CA SER A 69 17.82 6.05 7.81
C SER A 69 17.99 6.65 6.42
N TYR A 70 18.30 7.96 6.35
CA TYR A 70 18.62 8.63 5.08
C TYR A 70 19.74 7.92 4.31
N ASP A 71 20.82 7.56 5.00
CA ASP A 71 21.97 6.88 4.38
C ASP A 71 21.61 5.47 3.88
N PHE A 72 20.75 4.76 4.62
CA PHE A 72 20.21 3.47 4.17
C PHE A 72 19.40 3.64 2.87
N VAL A 73 18.41 4.54 2.86
CA VAL A 73 17.55 4.77 1.70
C VAL A 73 18.35 5.25 0.49
N LYS A 74 19.32 6.15 0.69
CA LYS A 74 20.20 6.62 -0.39
C LYS A 74 20.99 5.46 -1.01
N ARG A 75 21.59 4.60 -0.20
CA ARG A 75 22.32 3.40 -0.68
C ARG A 75 21.40 2.45 -1.43
N MET A 76 20.21 2.13 -0.90
CA MET A 76 19.26 1.24 -1.56
C MET A 76 18.82 1.79 -2.92
N ARG A 77 18.60 3.10 -3.05
CA ARG A 77 18.29 3.74 -4.34
C ARG A 77 19.43 3.63 -5.34
N GLU A 78 20.67 3.86 -4.91
CA GLU A 78 21.86 3.70 -5.76
C GLU A 78 22.07 2.24 -6.19
N GLU A 79 21.75 1.29 -5.31
CA GLU A 79 21.91 -0.14 -5.55
C GLU A 79 20.85 -0.72 -6.49
N TYR A 80 19.57 -0.52 -6.18
CA TYR A 80 18.45 -1.10 -6.94
C TYR A 80 18.04 -0.25 -8.15
N GLY A 81 18.40 1.05 -8.17
CA GLY A 81 18.12 1.94 -9.31
C GLY A 81 18.88 1.59 -10.59
N LYS A 82 19.88 0.69 -10.52
CA LYS A 82 20.61 0.19 -11.70
C LYS A 82 19.79 -0.78 -12.55
N LEU A 83 18.80 -1.44 -11.94
CA LEU A 83 17.91 -2.41 -12.60
C LEU A 83 18.67 -3.54 -13.33
N ASP A 84 19.81 -3.97 -12.78
CA ASP A 84 20.75 -4.93 -13.39
C ASP A 84 20.82 -6.28 -12.66
N ARG A 85 19.87 -6.53 -11.73
CA ARG A 85 19.87 -7.74 -10.89
C ARG A 85 19.31 -8.97 -11.57
N VAL A 86 18.28 -8.80 -12.39
CA VAL A 86 17.54 -9.89 -12.99
C VAL A 86 16.73 -9.39 -14.19
N GLU A 87 16.57 -10.24 -15.20
CA GLU A 87 15.70 -10.00 -16.34
C GLU A 87 14.58 -11.05 -16.33
N MET A 88 13.33 -10.60 -16.20
CA MET A 88 12.15 -11.47 -16.17
C MET A 88 10.92 -10.74 -16.69
N SER A 89 9.92 -11.49 -17.13
CA SER A 89 8.60 -10.96 -17.47
C SER A 89 7.80 -10.58 -16.21
N ILE A 90 6.77 -9.75 -16.39
CA ILE A 90 5.85 -9.36 -15.31
C ILE A 90 5.21 -10.60 -14.66
N TRP A 91 4.78 -11.58 -15.47
CA TRP A 91 4.15 -12.79 -14.95
C TRP A 91 5.10 -13.63 -14.10
N GLN A 92 6.36 -13.77 -14.52
CA GLN A 92 7.37 -14.46 -13.72
C GLN A 92 7.61 -13.75 -12.38
N CYS A 93 7.59 -12.42 -12.35
CA CYS A 93 7.67 -11.65 -11.11
C CYS A 93 6.47 -11.93 -10.19
N ILE A 94 5.26 -11.99 -10.75
CA ILE A 94 4.03 -12.34 -10.04
C ILE A 94 4.11 -13.77 -9.47
N GLU A 95 4.60 -14.74 -10.25
CA GLU A 95 4.75 -16.14 -9.80
C GLU A 95 5.72 -16.27 -8.64
N LEU A 96 6.80 -15.47 -8.60
CA LEU A 96 7.73 -15.46 -7.46
C LEU A 96 7.07 -14.96 -6.16
N LEU A 97 6.08 -14.08 -6.27
CA LEU A 97 5.30 -13.60 -5.13
C LEU A 97 4.31 -14.64 -4.58
N ASN A 98 4.22 -15.83 -5.18
CA ASN A 98 3.51 -16.97 -4.60
C ASN A 98 4.16 -17.50 -3.31
N GLU A 99 5.47 -17.31 -3.17
CA GLU A 99 6.23 -17.76 -1.99
C GLU A 99 6.43 -16.64 -0.97
N PHE A 100 5.81 -15.48 -1.18
CA PHE A 100 5.97 -14.29 -0.33
C PHE A 100 4.67 -13.94 0.36
N VAL A 101 4.75 -13.77 1.68
CA VAL A 101 3.67 -13.26 2.54
C VAL A 101 4.14 -11.95 3.16
N ASP A 102 3.32 -10.90 3.10
CA ASP A 102 3.69 -9.58 3.60
C ASP A 102 3.57 -9.48 5.13
N GLU A 103 4.69 -9.58 5.82
CA GLU A 103 4.76 -9.48 7.29
C GLU A 103 4.32 -8.12 7.85
N SER A 104 4.20 -7.08 7.02
CA SER A 104 3.74 -5.76 7.42
C SER A 104 2.22 -5.60 7.40
N ASP A 105 1.52 -6.51 6.72
CA ASP A 105 0.07 -6.47 6.56
C ASP A 105 -0.63 -7.18 7.72
N PRO A 106 -1.48 -6.47 8.51
CA PRO A 106 -2.26 -7.08 9.57
C PRO A 106 -3.47 -7.88 9.07
N ASP A 107 -3.90 -7.68 7.83
CA ASP A 107 -5.16 -8.19 7.29
C ASP A 107 -4.99 -9.46 6.44
N LEU A 108 -3.79 -9.70 5.89
CA LEU A 108 -3.54 -10.76 4.90
C LEU A 108 -2.55 -11.82 5.39
N ASP A 109 -2.95 -13.08 5.37
CA ASP A 109 -2.09 -14.25 5.64
C ASP A 109 -1.70 -15.00 4.36
N GLU A 110 -2.32 -14.65 3.23
CA GLU A 110 -2.18 -15.32 1.95
C GLU A 110 -0.93 -14.90 1.17
N PRO A 111 -0.50 -15.72 0.19
CA PRO A 111 0.50 -15.31 -0.78
C PRO A 111 0.17 -14.01 -1.49
N GLN A 112 1.19 -13.18 -1.70
CA GLN A 112 1.05 -11.85 -2.29
C GLN A 112 0.48 -11.86 -3.72
N ILE A 113 0.65 -12.95 -4.47
CA ILE A 113 0.00 -13.16 -5.76
C ILE A 113 -1.54 -13.06 -5.67
N GLU A 114 -2.16 -13.55 -4.60
CA GLU A 114 -3.61 -13.50 -4.41
C GLU A 114 -4.09 -12.05 -4.29
N HIS A 115 -3.39 -11.23 -3.50
CA HIS A 115 -3.69 -9.81 -3.36
C HIS A 115 -3.62 -9.04 -4.70
N LEU A 116 -2.61 -9.34 -5.53
CA LEU A 116 -2.47 -8.72 -6.85
C LEU A 116 -3.67 -9.03 -7.74
N LEU A 117 -4.09 -10.30 -7.78
CA LEU A 117 -5.24 -10.74 -8.56
C LEU A 117 -6.57 -10.21 -8.02
N GLN A 118 -6.76 -10.24 -6.69
CA GLN A 118 -7.95 -9.70 -6.03
C GLN A 118 -8.11 -8.20 -6.31
N THR A 119 -7.02 -7.43 -6.19
CA THR A 119 -7.02 -6.00 -6.49
C THR A 119 -7.35 -5.74 -7.95
N ALA A 120 -6.69 -6.44 -8.88
CA ALA A 120 -6.93 -6.29 -10.31
C ALA A 120 -8.37 -6.65 -10.70
N GLU A 121 -8.92 -7.75 -10.18
CA GLU A 121 -10.27 -8.22 -10.50
C GLU A 121 -11.37 -7.35 -9.86
N ALA A 122 -11.15 -6.83 -8.65
CA ALA A 122 -12.06 -5.87 -8.04
C ALA A 122 -12.16 -4.59 -8.88
N ILE A 123 -11.00 -4.04 -9.26
CA ILE A 123 -10.96 -2.87 -10.15
C ILE A 123 -11.60 -3.19 -11.50
N ARG A 124 -11.33 -4.36 -12.09
CA ARG A 124 -11.93 -4.78 -13.37
C ARG A 124 -13.44 -4.84 -13.30
N LYS A 125 -14.01 -5.25 -12.17
CA LYS A 125 -15.45 -5.30 -11.94
C LYS A 125 -16.06 -3.91 -11.83
N ASP A 126 -15.41 -3.00 -11.10
CA ASP A 126 -15.94 -1.67 -10.82
C ASP A 126 -15.69 -0.68 -11.97
N TYR A 127 -14.60 -0.87 -12.73
CA TYR A 127 -14.16 -0.01 -13.83
C TYR A 127 -13.90 -0.81 -15.11
N PRO A 128 -14.89 -1.49 -15.70
CA PRO A 128 -14.69 -2.48 -16.76
C PRO A 128 -14.05 -1.96 -18.05
N ASN A 129 -14.08 -0.65 -18.29
CA ASN A 129 -13.51 -0.01 -19.48
C ASN A 129 -12.12 0.61 -19.26
N GLU A 130 -11.59 0.56 -18.03
CA GLU A 130 -10.30 1.17 -17.66
C GLU A 130 -9.20 0.10 -17.53
N ASP A 131 -8.82 -0.50 -18.66
CA ASP A 131 -7.85 -1.61 -18.74
C ASP A 131 -6.49 -1.29 -18.07
N TRP A 132 -5.99 -0.07 -18.24
CA TRP A 132 -4.78 0.41 -17.60
C TRP A 132 -4.89 0.39 -16.06
N LEU A 133 -6.09 0.59 -15.51
CA LEU A 133 -6.32 0.59 -14.06
C LEU A 133 -6.33 -0.85 -13.53
N HIS A 134 -6.85 -1.80 -14.32
CA HIS A 134 -6.77 -3.24 -13.98
C HIS A 134 -5.30 -3.67 -13.90
N LEU A 135 -4.51 -3.29 -14.91
CA LEU A 135 -3.08 -3.55 -14.94
C LEU A 135 -2.36 -2.87 -13.77
N THR A 136 -2.73 -1.62 -13.46
CA THR A 136 -2.17 -0.90 -12.30
C THR A 136 -2.39 -1.68 -11.01
N GLY A 137 -3.60 -2.20 -10.79
CA GLY A 137 -3.91 -3.07 -9.66
C GLY A 137 -3.07 -4.35 -9.65
N LEU A 138 -2.84 -4.96 -10.81
CA LEU A 138 -2.03 -6.18 -10.92
C LEU A 138 -0.55 -5.95 -10.60
N ILE A 139 0.01 -4.78 -10.94
CA ILE A 139 1.46 -4.53 -10.84
C ILE A 139 1.88 -3.68 -9.64
N HIS A 140 0.94 -3.15 -8.85
CA HIS A 140 1.23 -2.13 -7.83
C HIS A 140 2.28 -2.58 -6.79
N ASP A 141 2.24 -3.85 -6.40
CA ASP A 141 3.06 -4.42 -5.32
C ASP A 141 4.23 -5.27 -5.82
N LEU A 142 4.55 -5.25 -7.13
CA LEU A 142 5.68 -6.04 -7.67
C LEU A 142 7.04 -5.65 -7.08
N GLY A 143 7.17 -4.45 -6.53
CA GLY A 143 8.38 -4.03 -5.80
C GLY A 143 8.70 -4.91 -4.58
N LYS A 144 7.73 -5.66 -4.03
CA LYS A 144 7.94 -6.57 -2.90
C LYS A 144 8.90 -7.72 -3.23
N PHE A 145 9.10 -8.02 -4.51
CA PHE A 145 10.12 -8.96 -4.96
C PHE A 145 11.55 -8.57 -4.51
N PHE A 146 11.84 -7.29 -4.22
CA PHE A 146 13.14 -6.91 -3.65
C PHE A 146 13.45 -7.61 -2.32
N SER A 147 12.43 -7.96 -1.52
CA SER A 147 12.59 -8.75 -0.30
C SER A 147 13.14 -10.15 -0.59
N ILE A 148 12.69 -10.77 -1.69
CA ILE A 148 13.16 -12.08 -2.15
C ILE A 148 14.62 -11.98 -2.64
N LEU A 149 14.95 -10.94 -3.43
CA LEU A 149 16.33 -10.70 -3.87
C LEU A 149 17.29 -10.41 -2.72
N ALA A 150 16.84 -9.68 -1.70
CA ALA A 150 17.64 -9.39 -0.51
C ALA A 150 17.96 -10.66 0.28
N LEU A 151 16.99 -11.57 0.41
CA LEU A 151 17.18 -12.89 1.03
C LEU A 151 18.17 -13.76 0.24
N ASP A 152 18.10 -13.75 -1.09
CA ASP A 152 19.00 -14.54 -1.93
C ASP A 152 20.45 -14.02 -1.85
N ASN A 153 20.65 -12.69 -1.76
CA ASN A 153 21.99 -12.12 -1.50
C ASN A 153 22.53 -12.49 -0.10
N PHE A 154 21.66 -12.60 0.91
CA PHE A 154 22.05 -13.05 2.26
C PHE A 154 22.43 -14.55 2.26
N LEU A 155 21.67 -15.40 1.58
CA LEU A 155 21.95 -16.83 1.47
C LEU A 155 23.19 -17.13 0.61
N ASN A 156 23.47 -16.30 -0.40
CA ASN A 156 24.64 -16.43 -1.28
C ASN A 156 25.87 -15.63 -0.79
N GLY A 157 25.82 -15.03 0.41
CA GLY A 157 26.98 -14.38 1.06
C GLY A 157 27.49 -13.10 0.38
N LEU A 158 26.60 -12.34 -0.26
CA LEU A 158 26.91 -11.07 -0.94
C LEU A 158 26.64 -9.81 -0.09
N LEU A 159 26.27 -9.98 1.18
CA LEU A 159 26.17 -8.92 2.20
C LEU A 159 26.78 -9.38 3.53
#